data_AF-A0A662FSB4-F1
#
_entry.id   AF-A0A662FSB4-F1
#
_cell.length_a   1.000
_cell.length_b   1.000
_cell.length_c   1.000
_cell.angle_alpha   90.00
_cell.angle_beta   90.00
_cell.angle_gamma   90.00
#
_symmetry.space_group_name_H-M   'P 1'
#
loop_
_entity.id
_entity.type
_entity.pdbx_description
1 polymer ?
#
loop_
_entity_poly.entity_id
_entity_poly.type
_entity_poly.pdbx_seq_one_letter_code
_entity_poly.pdbx_strand_id
1 'polypeptide(L)'
;YVMYQALPPEIEQILFGVLANLTIGFIIGFLIGYALKKVLKITAIVLGVILLILLFLHYKGIISINYEALESSLRGVFEYLKVETAGFFNFILTSTPLVGGFIAGFILGFKKG
;
A
#
# COMPACT_ATOMS: atom_id res chain seq x y z
N TYR A 1 -29.94 34.41 -21.78
CA TYR A 1 -28.53 34.83 -21.83
C TYR A 1 -28.00 34.87 -20.41
N VAL A 2 -27.64 33.71 -19.87
CA VAL A 2 -26.89 33.63 -18.61
C VAL A 2 -25.43 33.64 -19.02
N MET A 3 -24.75 34.75 -18.78
CA MET A 3 -23.34 34.92 -19.10
C MET A 3 -22.53 33.84 -18.38
N TYR A 4 -21.68 33.11 -19.10
CA TYR A 4 -20.63 32.29 -18.52
C TYR A 4 -19.60 33.26 -17.93
N GLN A 5 -19.76 33.62 -16.66
CA GLN A 5 -18.73 34.40 -15.97
C GLN A 5 -17.48 33.53 -15.93
N ALA A 6 -16.42 33.97 -16.60
CA ALA A 6 -15.11 33.36 -16.49
C ALA A 6 -14.75 33.29 -15.00
N LEU A 7 -14.26 32.12 -14.57
CA LEU A 7 -13.91 31.89 -13.19
C LEU A 7 -12.81 32.89 -12.79
N PRO A 8 -12.82 33.44 -11.56
CA PRO A 8 -11.76 34.34 -11.13
C PRO A 8 -10.38 33.69 -11.33
N PRO A 9 -9.38 34.43 -11.85
CA PRO A 9 -8.07 33.86 -12.21
C PRO A 9 -7.36 33.18 -11.03
N GLU A 10 -7.65 33.59 -9.80
CA GLU A 10 -7.16 32.97 -8.57
C GLU A 10 -7.68 31.54 -8.36
N ILE A 11 -8.95 31.28 -8.69
CA ILE A 11 -9.56 29.95 -8.53
C ILE A 11 -9.03 29.00 -9.60
N GLU A 12 -8.80 29.49 -10.82
CA GLU A 12 -8.18 28.69 -11.87
C GLU A 12 -6.78 28.22 -11.48
N GLN A 13 -5.95 29.12 -10.94
CA GLN A 13 -4.59 28.77 -10.53
C GLN A 13 -4.56 27.72 -9.40
N ILE A 14 -5.46 27.84 -8.41
CA ILE A 14 -5.60 26.84 -7.34
C ILE A 14 -6.07 25.49 -7.92
N LEU A 15 -7.04 25.50 -8.84
CA LEU A 15 -7.56 24.30 -9.47
C LEU A 15 -6.48 23.57 -10.27
N PHE A 16 -5.69 24.30 -11.08
CA PHE A 16 -4.56 23.73 -11.81
C PHE A 16 -3.51 23.18 -10.86
N GLY A 17 -3.20 23.88 -9.77
CA GLY A 17 -2.27 23.41 -8.75
C GLY A 17 -2.73 22.12 -8.06
N VAL A 18 -4.01 22.02 -7.70
CA VAL A 18 -4.61 20.81 -7.11
C VAL A 18 -4.58 19.65 -8.08
N LEU A 19 -4.97 19.88 -9.34
CA LEU A 19 -5.00 18.86 -10.39
C LEU A 19 -3.58 18.36 -10.75
N ALA A 20 -2.61 19.26 -10.84
CA ALA A 20 -1.22 18.90 -11.09
C ALA A 20 -0.67 18.00 -9.97
N ASN A 21 -0.88 18.38 -8.70
CA ASN A 21 -0.45 17.56 -7.57
C ASN A 21 -1.14 16.19 -7.53
N LEU A 22 -2.45 16.14 -7.77
CA LEU A 22 -3.20 14.89 -7.80
C LEU A 22 -2.67 13.92 -8.86
N THR A 23 -2.42 14.42 -10.08
CA THR A 23 -1.94 13.59 -11.20
C THR A 23 -0.51 13.09 -10.99
N ILE A 24 0.39 13.94 -10.49
CA ILE A 24 1.76 13.54 -10.16
C ILE A 24 1.76 12.46 -9.07
N GLY A 25 0.99 12.68 -8.00
CA GLY A 25 0.81 11.69 -6.94
C GLY A 25 0.31 10.37 -7.51
N PHE A 26 -0.74 10.42 -8.33
CA PHE A 26 -1.33 9.25 -8.96
C PHE A 26 -0.34 8.43 -9.77
N ILE A 27 0.45 9.07 -10.63
CA ILE A 27 1.43 8.36 -11.48
C ILE A 27 2.49 7.67 -10.62
N ILE A 28 3.04 8.40 -9.63
CA ILE A 28 4.07 7.87 -8.74
C ILE A 28 3.49 6.70 -7.93
N GLY A 29 2.32 6.88 -7.33
CA GLY A 29 1.62 5.85 -6.58
C GLY A 29 1.37 4.62 -7.44
N PHE A 30 0.88 4.80 -8.67
CA PHE A 30 0.60 3.70 -9.59
C PHE A 30 1.83 2.87 -9.91
N LEU A 31 2.95 3.51 -10.24
CA LEU A 31 4.20 2.82 -10.54
C LEU A 31 4.73 2.05 -9.33
N ILE A 32 4.73 2.68 -8.15
CA ILE A 32 5.18 2.04 -6.91
C ILE A 32 4.28 0.87 -6.52
N GLY A 33 2.96 1.04 -6.58
CA GLY A 33 1.99 -0.01 -6.27
C GLY A 33 2.16 -1.22 -7.19
N TYR A 34 2.34 -0.98 -8.49
CA TYR A 34 2.58 -2.03 -9.47
C TYR A 34 3.88 -2.80 -9.21
N ALA A 35 4.98 -2.08 -8.94
CA ALA A 35 6.26 -2.69 -8.63
C ALA A 35 6.20 -3.52 -7.34
N LEU A 36 5.59 -2.97 -6.29
CA LEU A 36 5.45 -3.63 -5.00
C LEU A 36 4.70 -4.96 -5.12
N LYS A 37 3.61 -4.99 -5.89
CA LYS A 37 2.83 -6.21 -6.10
C LYS A 37 3.64 -7.35 -6.73
N LYS A 38 4.52 -7.03 -7.67
CA LYS A 38 5.44 -8.01 -8.26
C LYS A 38 6.44 -8.54 -7.25
N VAL A 39 7.02 -7.65 -6.43
CA VAL A 39 7.93 -8.03 -5.36
C VAL A 39 7.23 -8.96 -4.37
N LEU A 40 6.04 -8.59 -3.90
CA LEU A 40 5.25 -9.42 -2.97
C LEU A 40 4.92 -10.80 -3.55
N LYS A 41 4.63 -10.90 -4.85
CA LYS A 41 4.38 -12.20 -5.51
C LYS A 41 5.61 -13.10 -5.42
N ILE A 42 6.80 -12.55 -5.68
CA ILE A 42 8.07 -13.30 -5.58
C ILE A 42 8.34 -13.68 -4.11
N THR A 43 8.22 -12.73 -3.19
CA THR A 43 8.43 -12.97 -1.75
C THR A 43 7.48 -14.03 -1.20
N ALA A 44 6.20 -14.01 -1.60
CA ALA A 44 5.21 -15.00 -1.19
C ALA A 44 5.57 -16.41 -1.66
N ILE A 45 6.08 -16.55 -2.90
CA ILE A 45 6.55 -17.84 -3.42
C ILE A 45 7.74 -18.33 -2.59
N VAL A 46 8.74 -17.47 -2.34
CA VAL A 46 9.93 -17.83 -1.55
C VAL A 46 9.54 -18.27 -0.14
N LEU A 47 8.69 -17.50 0.55
CA LEU A 47 8.19 -17.85 1.88
C LEU A 47 7.41 -19.17 1.88
N GLY A 48 6.55 -19.39 0.88
CA GLY A 48 5.82 -20.64 0.72
C GLY A 48 6.73 -21.86 0.58
N VAL A 49 7.79 -21.73 -0.22
CA VAL A 49 8.79 -22.81 -0.39
C VAL A 49 9.53 -23.09 0.91
N ILE A 50 9.95 -22.05 1.65
CA ILE A 50 10.61 -22.22 2.95
C ILE A 50 9.68 -22.94 3.94
N LEU A 51 8.41 -22.55 4.01
CA LEU A 51 7.42 -23.18 4.89
C LEU A 51 7.18 -24.66 4.51
N LEU A 52 7.12 -24.98 3.21
CA LEU A 52 7.00 -26.36 2.74
C LEU A 52 8.20 -27.21 3.16
N ILE A 53 9.42 -26.68 3.04
CA ILE A 53 10.64 -27.37 3.48
C ILE A 53 10.61 -27.61 4.99
N LEU A 54 10.26 -26.58 5.79
CA LEU A 54 10.12 -26.71 7.24
C LEU A 54 9.09 -27.77 7.63
N LEU A 55 7.93 -27.77 6.98
CA LEU A 55 6.88 -28.75 7.25
C LEU A 55 7.32 -30.17 6.89
N PHE A 56 8.02 -30.34 5.77
CA PHE A 56 8.59 -31.63 5.37
C PHE A 56 9.61 -32.14 6.39
N LEU A 57 10.49 -31.25 6.86
CA LEU A 57 11.53 -31.57 7.83
C LEU A 57 10.94 -31.91 9.20
N HIS A 58 9.86 -31.22 9.59
CA HIS A 58 9.08 -31.54 10.78
C HIS A 58 8.36 -32.88 10.66
N TYR A 59 7.72 -33.16 9.53
CA TYR A 59 7.06 -34.43 9.26
C TYR A 59 8.03 -35.63 9.31
N LYS A 60 9.27 -35.43 8.84
CA LYS A 60 10.34 -36.44 8.95
C LYS A 60 10.92 -36.59 10.36
N GLY A 61 10.48 -35.77 11.32
CA GLY A 61 10.98 -35.77 12.69
C GLY A 61 12.40 -35.20 12.85
N ILE A 62 12.92 -34.52 11.82
CA ILE A 62 14.27 -33.93 11.85
C ILE A 62 14.27 -32.62 12.66
N ILE A 63 13.15 -31.88 12.65
CA ILE A 63 12.97 -30.67 13.46
C ILE A 63 11.64 -30.71 14.24
N SER A 64 11.59 -30.02 15.37
CA SER A 64 10.35 -29.75 16.12
C SER A 64 9.96 -28.29 15.98
N ILE A 65 8.69 -28.02 15.65
CA ILE A 65 8.16 -26.66 15.51
C ILE A 65 7.57 -26.23 16.86
N ASN A 66 8.08 -25.13 17.41
CA ASN A 66 7.47 -24.50 18.58
C ASN A 66 6.34 -23.57 18.14
N TYR A 67 5.11 -24.07 18.25
CA TYR A 67 3.91 -23.33 17.85
C TYR A 67 3.65 -22.10 18.73
N GLU A 68 3.98 -22.14 20.01
CA GLU A 68 3.82 -21.02 20.95
C GLU A 68 4.70 -19.82 20.55
N ALA A 69 5.98 -20.09 20.26
CA ALA A 69 6.94 -19.09 19.82
C ALA A 69 6.61 -18.54 18.42
N LEU A 70 6.05 -19.38 17.54
CA LEU A 70 5.57 -18.94 16.24
C LEU A 70 4.38 -18.00 16.39
N GLU A 71 3.41 -18.36 17.22
CA GLU A 71 2.20 -17.57 17.43
C GLU A 71 2.50 -16.22 18.09
N SER A 72 3.42 -16.17 19.05
CA SER A 72 3.86 -14.91 19.67
C SER A 72 4.59 -14.00 18.67
N SER A 73 5.44 -14.57 17.81
CA SER A 73 6.12 -13.83 16.75
C SER A 73 5.13 -13.27 15.73
N LEU A 74 4.14 -14.07 15.33
CA LEU A 74 3.08 -13.64 14.42
C LEU A 74 2.23 -12.52 15.03
N ARG A 75 1.83 -12.65 16.30
CA ARG A 75 1.10 -11.60 17.03
C ARG A 75 1.84 -10.27 17.00
N GLY A 76 3.14 -10.27 17.29
CA GLY A 76 3.97 -9.05 17.22
C GLY A 76 3.87 -8.38 15.85
N VAL A 77 4.04 -9.14 14.76
CA VAL A 77 3.92 -8.61 13.39
C VAL A 77 2.53 -8.02 13.14
N PHE A 78 1.46 -8.71 13.55
CA PHE A 78 0.09 -8.20 13.37
C PHE A 78 -0.19 -6.94 14.17
N GLU A 79 0.37 -6.81 15.38
CA GLU A 79 0.23 -5.60 16.20
C GLU A 79 0.93 -4.41 15.55
N TYR A 80 2.17 -4.58 15.05
CA TYR A 80 2.87 -3.53 14.31
C TYR A 80 2.08 -3.07 13.07
N LEU A 81 1.54 -4.01 12.28
CA LEU A 81 0.73 -3.70 11.10
C LEU A 81 -0.57 -2.95 11.46
N LYS A 82 -1.23 -3.32 12.57
CA LYS A 82 -2.45 -2.63 13.03
C LYS A 82 -2.16 -1.18 13.45
N VAL A 83 -1.07 -0.94 14.16
CA VAL A 83 -0.68 0.41 14.60
C VAL A 83 -0.36 1.31 13.40
N GLU A 84 0.37 0.80 12.40
CA GLU A 84 0.67 1.57 11.18
C GLU A 84 -0.58 1.90 10.37
N THR A 85 -1.53 0.96 10.24
CA THR A 85 -2.75 1.23 9.48
C THR A 85 -3.61 2.34 10.10
N ALA A 86 -3.72 2.42 11.43
CA ALA A 86 -4.48 3.48 12.10
C ALA A 86 -3.85 4.87 11.86
N GLY A 87 -2.52 4.97 11.92
CA GLY A 87 -1.79 6.20 11.59
C GLY A 87 -1.93 6.58 10.12
N PHE A 88 -1.91 5.59 9.22
CA PHE A 88 -2.14 5.78 7.80
C PHE A 88 -3.53 6.36 7.53
N PHE A 89 -4.60 5.82 8.11
CA PHE A 89 -5.96 6.35 7.92
C PHE A 89 -6.09 7.80 8.37
N ASN A 90 -5.54 8.17 9.52
CA ASN A 90 -5.52 9.56 9.98
C ASN A 90 -4.72 10.47 9.03
N PHE A 91 -3.61 9.97 8.47
CA PHE A 91 -2.87 10.66 7.42
C PHE A 91 -3.74 10.87 6.17
N ILE A 92 -4.47 9.86 5.67
CA ILE A 92 -5.39 10.02 4.52
C ILE A 92 -6.42 11.12 4.79
N LEU A 93 -7.04 11.12 5.98
CA LEU A 93 -8.11 12.06 6.33
C LEU A 93 -7.61 13.51 6.41
N THR A 94 -6.33 13.71 6.67
CA THR A 94 -5.69 15.03 6.75
C THR A 94 -4.84 15.36 5.51
N SER A 95 -4.89 14.50 4.49
CA SER A 95 -3.90 14.51 3.41
C SER A 95 -4.15 15.56 2.33
N THR A 96 -3.05 16.07 1.77
CA THR A 96 -3.05 17.02 0.65
C THR A 96 -3.47 16.36 -0.66
N PRO A 97 -3.91 17.13 -1.68
CA PRO A 97 -4.29 16.58 -2.99
C PRO A 97 -3.26 15.63 -3.62
N LEU A 98 -1.97 15.88 -3.39
CA LEU A 98 -0.88 15.01 -3.85
C LEU A 98 -0.99 13.58 -3.27
N VAL A 99 -1.19 13.49 -1.96
CA VAL A 99 -1.28 12.21 -1.24
C VAL A 99 -2.55 11.46 -1.61
N GLY A 100 -3.68 12.17 -1.77
CA GLY A 100 -4.92 11.57 -2.25
C GLY A 100 -4.74 10.93 -3.63
N GLY A 101 -4.03 11.63 -4.53
CA GLY A 101 -3.65 11.12 -5.84
C GLY A 101 -2.76 9.88 -5.74
N PHE A 102 -1.72 9.95 -4.92
CA PHE A 102 -0.81 8.85 -4.65
C PHE A 102 -1.53 7.58 -4.19
N ILE A 103 -2.42 7.67 -3.20
CA ILE A 103 -3.12 6.50 -2.67
C ILE A 103 -4.01 5.87 -3.74
N ALA A 104 -4.77 6.69 -4.48
CA ALA A 104 -5.61 6.21 -5.57
C ALA A 104 -4.78 5.51 -6.65
N GLY A 105 -3.66 6.14 -7.06
CA GLY A 105 -2.70 5.56 -7.99
C GLY A 105 -2.14 4.24 -7.47
N PHE A 106 -1.67 4.22 -6.24
CA PHE A 106 -1.08 3.07 -5.57
C PHE A 106 -2.03 1.87 -5.52
N ILE A 107 -3.27 2.05 -5.07
CA ILE A 107 -4.26 0.97 -5.01
C ILE A 107 -4.50 0.39 -6.41
N LEU A 108 -4.65 1.24 -7.43
CA LEU A 108 -4.87 0.78 -8.80
C LEU A 108 -3.64 0.10 -9.40
N GLY A 109 -2.45 0.64 -9.16
CA GLY A 109 -1.18 0.04 -9.58
C GLY A 109 -0.98 -1.33 -8.94
N PHE A 110 -1.22 -1.41 -7.63
CA PHE A 110 -1.13 -2.64 -6.86
C PHE A 110 -2.15 -3.70 -7.31
N LYS A 111 -3.36 -3.29 -7.69
CA LYS A 111 -4.37 -4.21 -8.23
C LYS A 111 -3.96 -4.75 -9.61
N LYS A 112 -3.23 -3.97 -10.41
CA LYS A 112 -2.81 -4.36 -11.77
C LYS A 112 -1.50 -5.16 -11.83
N GLY A 113 -0.62 -5.06 -10.82
CA GLY A 113 0.63 -5.87 -10.75
C GLY A 113 0.39 -7.35 -10.45
#